data_AF-A0A9Q0MXF9-F1
#
_entry.id   AF-A0A9Q0MXF9-F1
#
_cell.length_a   1.000
_cell.length_b   1.000
_cell.length_c   1.000
_cell.angle_alpha   90.00
_cell.angle_beta   90.00
_cell.angle_gamma   90.00
#
_symmetry.space_group_name_H-M   'P 1'
#
loop_
_entity.id
_entity.type
_entity.pdbx_description
1 polymer ?
#
loop_
_entity_poly.entity_id
_entity_poly.type
_entity_poly.pdbx_seq_one_letter_code
_entity_poly.pdbx_strand_id
1 'polypeptide(L)'
;MVTNQFCFDHRVNVCEHCMVNSHPTCVVQSYLQWLKDSDYDSRCKLCKEELGSGDCIRLVCYHVYHWECLNARQQSLPSNTAPSGHLCPTCLDQIFPPSNLISPVADYLRSRLGQVNWGRNELGLPLFSDDKIENLGSSQFNNQTNHQSIPKHKPISSTSKQHSVLNIDSAQSDFQEIGV
;
A
#
# COMPACT_ATOMS: atom_id res chain seq x y z
N MET A 1 -10.29 16.34 14.22
CA MET A 1 -9.14 17.11 13.69
C MET A 1 -9.01 16.76 12.22
N VAL A 2 -9.13 17.71 11.29
CA VAL A 2 -8.83 17.43 9.88
C VAL A 2 -7.31 17.36 9.74
N THR A 3 -6.79 16.15 9.61
CA THR A 3 -5.38 15.91 9.30
C THR A 3 -5.19 16.14 7.80
N ASN A 4 -4.71 17.33 7.43
CA ASN A 4 -4.45 17.68 6.03
C ASN A 4 -3.16 16.99 5.54
N GLN A 5 -3.29 15.74 5.07
CA GLN A 5 -2.18 14.90 4.64
C GLN A 5 -1.90 15.06 3.14
N PHE A 6 -0.62 15.17 2.80
CA PHE A 6 -0.14 15.50 1.47
C PHE A 6 1.01 14.57 1.06
N CYS A 7 0.93 13.99 -0.12
CA CYS A 7 1.98 13.19 -0.73
C CYS A 7 3.00 14.12 -1.41
N PHE A 8 4.26 14.06 -0.98
CA PHE A 8 5.32 14.93 -1.50
C PHE A 8 5.76 14.49 -2.90
N ASP A 9 5.83 13.19 -3.16
CA ASP A 9 6.20 12.59 -4.45
C ASP A 9 5.26 13.02 -5.58
N HIS A 10 3.96 12.96 -5.33
CA HIS A 10 2.91 13.23 -6.33
C HIS A 10 2.31 14.64 -6.22
N ARG A 11 2.63 15.39 -5.16
CA ARG A 11 2.15 16.75 -4.88
C ARG A 11 0.62 16.86 -4.83
N VAL A 12 -0.03 15.90 -4.16
CA VAL A 12 -1.49 15.83 -4.01
C VAL A 12 -1.90 15.58 -2.56
N ASN A 13 -3.08 16.09 -2.17
CA ASN A 13 -3.72 15.71 -0.91
C ASN A 13 -4.14 14.23 -0.95
N VAL A 14 -3.94 13.50 0.13
CA VAL A 14 -4.22 12.06 0.22
C VAL A 14 -5.01 11.71 1.48
N CYS A 15 -5.97 10.79 1.37
CA CYS A 15 -6.60 10.17 2.54
C CYS A 15 -5.93 8.82 2.88
N GLU A 16 -6.25 8.23 4.03
CA GLU A 16 -5.65 6.96 4.46
C GLU A 16 -5.90 5.80 3.48
N HIS A 17 -7.05 5.77 2.80
CA HIS A 17 -7.30 4.79 1.73
C HIS A 17 -6.34 4.97 0.55
N CYS A 18 -6.05 6.22 0.14
CA CYS A 18 -5.05 6.50 -0.90
C CYS A 18 -3.63 6.12 -0.43
N MET A 19 -3.30 6.34 0.85
CA MET A 19 -1.99 5.97 1.42
C MET A 19 -1.72 4.47 1.39
N VAL A 20 -2.75 3.63 1.55
CA VAL A 20 -2.62 2.16 1.49
C VAL A 20 -2.63 1.67 0.04
N ASN A 21 -3.55 2.16 -0.79
CA ASN A 21 -3.82 1.55 -2.10
C ASN A 21 -3.04 2.14 -3.28
N SER A 22 -2.63 3.42 -3.20
CA SER A 22 -2.08 4.16 -4.34
C SER A 22 -0.77 4.89 -4.03
N HIS A 23 -0.47 5.08 -2.74
CA HIS A 23 0.76 5.70 -2.27
C HIS A 23 1.45 4.86 -1.17
N PRO A 24 1.63 3.53 -1.31
CA PRO A 24 2.19 2.69 -0.24
C PRO A 24 3.63 3.07 0.14
N THR A 25 4.44 3.48 -0.84
CA THR A 25 5.87 3.82 -0.69
C THR A 25 6.14 5.31 -0.51
N CYS A 26 5.19 6.19 -0.82
CA CYS A 26 5.40 7.64 -0.90
C CYS A 26 5.68 8.31 0.47
N VAL A 27 6.40 9.42 0.46
CA VAL A 27 6.52 10.29 1.62
C VAL A 27 5.24 11.11 1.76
N VAL A 28 4.56 10.95 2.89
CA VAL A 28 3.32 11.66 3.22
C VAL A 28 3.53 12.39 4.54
N GLN A 29 3.27 13.69 4.54
CA GLN A 29 3.31 14.54 5.74
C GLN A 29 2.20 15.59 5.68
N SER A 30 2.12 16.49 6.67
CA SER A 30 1.13 17.57 6.62
C SER A 30 1.37 18.53 5.47
N TYR A 31 0.31 19.05 4.84
CA TYR A 31 0.38 20.10 3.82
C TYR A 31 1.10 21.37 4.33
N LEU A 32 0.98 21.68 5.61
CA LEU A 32 1.71 22.79 6.25
C LEU A 32 3.23 22.57 6.29
N GLN A 33 3.69 21.31 6.31
CA GLN A 33 5.11 21.02 6.22
C GLN A 33 5.60 21.21 4.78
N TRP A 34 4.85 20.71 3.79
CA TRP A 34 5.16 20.90 2.36
C TRP A 34 5.27 22.38 1.96
N LEU A 35 4.41 23.25 2.51
CA LEU A 35 4.49 24.71 2.30
C LEU A 35 5.70 25.38 2.96
N LYS A 36 6.30 24.78 3.99
CA LYS A 36 7.48 25.32 4.69
C LYS A 36 8.78 24.82 4.08
N ASP A 37 8.79 23.53 3.76
CA ASP A 37 9.92 22.79 3.23
C ASP A 37 9.36 21.65 2.36
N SER A 38 9.56 21.78 1.06
CA SER A 38 9.12 20.79 0.06
C SER A 38 10.16 19.71 -0.20
N ASP A 39 11.36 19.83 0.38
CA ASP A 39 12.41 18.83 0.21
C ASP A 39 12.07 17.58 1.05
N TYR A 40 12.31 16.41 0.47
CA TYR A 40 12.02 15.14 1.11
C TYR A 40 13.02 14.07 0.69
N ASP A 41 13.11 13.04 1.52
CA ASP A 41 14.02 11.92 1.33
C ASP A 41 13.20 10.65 1.21
N SER A 42 13.04 10.16 -0.02
CA SER A 42 12.30 8.96 -0.41
C SER A 42 13.05 7.65 -0.13
N ARG A 43 14.13 7.68 0.66
CA ARG A 43 14.90 6.49 1.05
C ARG A 43 14.48 5.95 2.42
N CYS A 44 14.46 4.63 2.54
CA CYS A 44 14.21 3.93 3.78
C CYS A 44 15.25 4.34 4.84
N LYS A 45 14.79 4.88 5.97
CA LYS A 45 15.70 5.41 7.00
C LYS A 45 16.59 4.36 7.66
N LEU A 46 16.30 3.07 7.46
CA LEU A 46 17.07 1.95 7.99
C LEU A 46 18.22 1.51 7.05
N CYS A 47 17.93 1.12 5.80
CA CYS A 47 18.97 0.68 4.85
C CYS A 47 19.57 1.79 3.97
N LYS A 48 18.93 2.96 3.91
CA LYS A 48 19.27 4.11 3.03
C LYS A 48 19.04 3.91 1.53
N GLU A 49 18.45 2.79 1.11
CA GLU A 49 17.98 2.57 -0.27
C GLU A 49 16.59 3.20 -0.52
N GLU A 50 16.24 3.44 -1.78
CA GLU A 50 14.95 4.02 -2.20
C GLU A 50 13.75 3.19 -1.76
N LEU A 51 12.69 3.82 -1.22
CA LEU A 51 11.46 3.13 -0.80
C LEU A 51 10.71 2.43 -1.96
N GLY A 52 11.02 2.78 -3.21
CA GLY A 52 10.48 2.11 -4.39
C GLY A 52 11.16 0.78 -4.73
N SER A 53 12.29 0.43 -4.09
CA SER A 53 13.09 -0.75 -4.47
C SER A 53 12.58 -2.07 -3.86
N GLY A 54 11.63 -2.03 -2.92
CA GLY A 54 11.16 -3.23 -2.23
C GLY A 54 9.82 -3.03 -1.50
N ASP A 55 9.33 -4.12 -0.92
CA ASP A 55 8.08 -4.14 -0.17
C ASP A 55 8.17 -3.25 1.07
N CYS A 56 7.16 -2.40 1.27
CA CYS A 56 7.17 -1.31 2.25
C CYS A 56 6.01 -1.42 3.24
N ILE A 57 6.25 -0.92 4.45
CA ILE A 57 5.25 -0.79 5.50
C ILE A 57 5.18 0.66 5.97
N ARG A 58 3.97 1.21 5.98
CA ARG A 58 3.66 2.52 6.57
C ARG A 58 3.17 2.32 7.99
N LEU A 59 3.76 3.06 8.93
CA LEU A 59 3.30 3.12 10.32
C LEU A 59 2.12 4.08 10.49
N VAL A 60 1.42 4.03 11.63
CA VAL A 60 0.34 5.00 11.96
C VAL A 60 0.83 6.45 12.11
N CYS A 61 2.13 6.65 12.36
CA CYS A 61 2.79 7.96 12.28
C CYS A 61 3.23 8.34 10.84
N TYR A 62 2.70 7.65 9.83
CA TYR A 62 2.92 7.78 8.38
C TYR A 62 4.35 7.62 7.85
N HIS A 63 5.36 7.45 8.70
CA HIS A 63 6.70 7.02 8.28
C HIS A 63 6.67 5.66 7.56
N VAL A 64 7.45 5.54 6.49
CA VAL A 64 7.56 4.34 5.65
C VAL A 64 8.95 3.73 5.79
N TYR A 65 9.02 2.40 5.82
CA TYR A 65 10.25 1.61 5.80
C TYR A 65 10.05 0.41 4.89
N HIS A 66 11.13 -0.14 4.34
CA HIS A 66 11.10 -1.50 3.82
C HIS A 66 10.67 -2.47 4.93
N TRP A 67 9.76 -3.39 4.62
CA TRP A 67 9.22 -4.35 5.56
C TRP A 67 10.33 -5.17 6.21
N GLU A 68 11.25 -5.70 5.40
CA GLU A 68 12.39 -6.51 5.86
C GLU A 68 13.28 -5.74 6.83
N CYS A 69 13.59 -4.47 6.53
CA CYS A 69 14.39 -3.63 7.41
C CYS A 69 13.72 -3.38 8.76
N LEU A 70 12.42 -3.09 8.77
CA LEU A 70 11.69 -2.90 10.02
C LEU A 70 11.61 -4.22 10.80
N ASN A 71 11.27 -5.31 10.13
CA ASN A 71 11.12 -6.64 10.72
C ASN A 71 12.44 -7.12 11.35
N ALA A 72 13.56 -7.05 10.63
CA ALA A 72 14.89 -7.40 11.14
C ALA A 72 15.27 -6.57 12.37
N ARG A 73 14.99 -5.25 12.37
CA ARG A 73 15.22 -4.40 13.55
C ARG A 73 14.39 -4.86 14.76
N GLN A 74 13.10 -5.14 14.59
CA GLN A 74 12.25 -5.53 15.71
C GLN A 74 12.60 -6.94 16.23
N GLN A 75 13.00 -7.86 15.36
CA GLN A 75 13.52 -9.18 15.75
C GLN A 75 14.86 -9.12 16.49
N SER A 76 15.67 -8.07 16.28
CA SER A 76 16.94 -7.86 17.00
C SER A 76 16.76 -7.33 18.44
N LEU A 77 15.53 -6.97 18.83
CA LEU A 77 15.23 -6.55 20.20
C LEU A 77 15.13 -7.76 21.14
N PRO A 78 15.37 -7.60 22.46
CA PRO A 78 15.24 -8.68 23.42
C PRO A 78 13.85 -9.36 23.39
N SER A 79 13.81 -10.68 23.59
CA SER A 79 12.55 -11.46 23.56
C SER A 79 11.53 -11.06 24.63
N ASN A 80 11.93 -10.29 25.63
CA ASN A 80 11.08 -9.71 26.68
C ASN A 80 10.75 -8.23 26.44
N THR A 81 10.90 -7.73 25.21
CA THR A 81 10.51 -6.36 24.84
C THR A 81 9.00 -6.19 25.04
N ALA A 82 8.63 -5.22 25.89
CA ALA A 82 7.23 -4.87 26.13
C ALA A 82 6.63 -4.16 24.89
N PRO A 83 5.28 -4.11 24.75
CA PRO A 83 4.62 -3.40 23.63
C PRO A 83 5.07 -1.94 23.46
N SER A 84 5.39 -1.27 24.56
CA SER A 84 5.93 0.10 24.60
C SER A 84 7.39 0.24 24.15
N GLY A 85 8.13 -0.87 24.00
CA GLY A 85 9.49 -0.88 23.46
C GLY A 85 9.54 -0.93 21.93
N HIS A 86 8.44 -1.33 21.27
CA HIS A 86 8.34 -1.40 19.81
C HIS A 86 8.03 -0.01 19.21
N LEU A 87 9.09 0.80 19.11
CA LEU A 87 9.00 2.20 18.68
C LEU A 87 9.51 2.43 17.26
N CYS A 88 8.86 3.39 16.59
CA CYS A 88 9.19 3.93 15.28
C CYS A 88 10.65 4.44 15.27
N PRO A 89 11.52 3.97 14.35
CA PRO A 89 12.92 4.42 14.27
C PRO A 89 13.13 5.93 14.08
N THR A 90 12.14 6.67 13.58
CA THR A 90 12.28 8.10 13.22
C THR A 90 11.68 9.06 14.26
N CYS A 91 10.47 8.80 14.76
CA CYS A 91 9.77 9.69 15.70
C CYS A 91 9.54 9.10 17.10
N LEU A 92 9.94 7.85 17.33
CA LEU A 92 9.75 7.12 18.60
C LEU A 92 8.27 6.87 19.00
N ASP A 93 7.30 7.16 18.13
CA ASP A 93 5.90 6.72 18.32
C ASP A 93 5.77 5.19 18.36
N GLN A 94 4.74 4.67 19.03
CA GLN A 94 4.46 3.23 19.06
C GLN A 94 4.16 2.68 17.66
N ILE A 95 4.74 1.51 17.33
CA ILE A 95 4.46 0.80 16.07
C ILE A 95 3.06 0.20 16.08
N PHE A 96 2.62 -0.30 17.24
CA PHE A 96 1.32 -0.96 17.38
C PHE A 96 0.17 0.07 17.44
N PRO A 97 -0.81 0.00 16.53
CA PRO A 97 -2.00 0.86 16.60
C PRO A 97 -2.80 0.58 17.88
N PRO A 98 -3.32 1.62 18.59
CA PRO A 98 -4.27 1.43 19.68
C PRO A 98 -5.44 0.56 19.24
N SER A 99 -5.93 -0.36 20.08
CA SER A 99 -6.96 -1.34 19.69
C SER A 99 -8.28 -0.70 19.24
N ASN A 100 -8.61 0.48 19.75
CA ASN A 100 -9.77 1.28 19.39
C ASN A 100 -9.56 2.21 18.18
N LEU A 101 -8.37 2.26 17.58
CA LEU A 101 -8.10 3.07 16.39
C LEU A 101 -8.67 2.37 15.14
N ILE A 102 -9.64 2.99 14.48
CA ILE A 102 -10.21 2.54 13.21
C ILE A 102 -9.62 3.44 12.11
N SER A 103 -8.77 2.87 11.26
CA SER A 103 -8.03 3.58 10.20
C SER A 103 -7.53 2.55 9.19
N PRO A 104 -7.68 2.76 7.86
CA PRO A 104 -7.14 1.86 6.85
C PRO A 104 -5.64 1.58 7.00
N VAL A 105 -4.85 2.57 7.45
CA VAL A 105 -3.42 2.40 7.72
C VAL A 105 -3.20 1.54 8.96
N ALA A 106 -3.98 1.74 10.03
CA ALA A 106 -3.92 0.91 11.22
C ALA A 106 -4.31 -0.55 10.93
N ASP A 107 -5.35 -0.79 10.12
CA ASP A 107 -5.84 -2.12 9.77
C ASP A 107 -4.87 -2.88 8.86
N TYR A 108 -4.30 -2.20 7.85
CA TYR A 108 -3.22 -2.76 7.04
C TYR A 108 -1.99 -3.11 7.88
N LEU A 109 -1.60 -2.23 8.81
CA LEU A 109 -0.46 -2.45 9.70
C LEU A 109 -0.69 -3.63 10.65
N ARG A 110 -1.88 -3.75 11.28
CA ARG A 110 -2.25 -4.93 12.08
C ARG A 110 -2.20 -6.22 11.26
N SER A 111 -2.72 -6.20 10.03
CA SER A 111 -2.70 -7.34 9.12
C SER A 111 -1.26 -7.80 8.81
N ARG A 112 -0.34 -6.84 8.60
CA ARG A 112 1.08 -7.14 8.36
C ARG A 112 1.80 -7.65 9.61
N LEU A 113 1.58 -7.01 10.76
CA LEU A 113 2.16 -7.41 12.04
C LEU A 113 1.70 -8.81 12.48
N GLY A 114 0.45 -9.19 12.18
CA GLY A 114 -0.10 -10.53 12.44
C GLY A 114 0.57 -11.68 11.68
N GLN A 115 1.53 -11.40 10.78
CA GLN A 115 2.29 -12.39 10.00
C GLN A 115 3.63 -12.78 10.64
N VAL A 116 4.06 -12.09 11.71
CA VAL A 116 5.36 -12.32 12.38
C VAL A 116 5.19 -12.52 13.88
N ASN A 117 5.97 -13.41 14.50
CA ASN A 117 5.77 -13.81 15.90
C ASN A 117 5.87 -12.62 16.89
N TRP A 118 6.80 -11.68 16.70
CA TRP A 118 6.87 -10.48 17.55
C TRP A 118 5.63 -9.58 17.40
N GLY A 119 5.06 -9.48 16.20
CA GLY A 119 3.81 -8.75 15.97
C GLY A 119 2.59 -9.48 16.50
N ARG A 120 2.56 -10.80 16.40
CA ARG A 120 1.48 -11.66 16.93
C ARG A 120 1.40 -11.62 18.45
N ASN A 121 2.54 -11.64 19.14
CA ASN A 121 2.62 -11.55 20.60
C ASN A 121 1.86 -10.33 21.14
N GLU A 122 2.19 -9.14 20.60
CA GLU A 122 1.59 -7.87 21.02
C GLU A 122 0.13 -7.69 20.57
N LEU A 123 -0.28 -8.37 19.49
CA LEU A 123 -1.66 -8.40 19.03
C LEU A 123 -2.52 -9.46 19.73
N GLY A 124 -1.97 -10.23 20.67
CA GLY A 124 -2.68 -11.32 21.36
C GLY A 124 -3.07 -12.49 20.45
N LEU A 125 -2.37 -12.66 19.32
CA LEU A 125 -2.60 -13.72 18.35
C LEU A 125 -1.77 -14.96 18.72
N PRO A 126 -2.23 -16.20 18.42
CA PRO A 126 -1.42 -17.39 18.58
C PRO A 126 -0.08 -17.25 17.86
N LEU A 127 1.02 -17.72 18.45
CA LEU A 127 2.32 -17.73 17.78
C LEU A 127 2.40 -18.87 16.76
N PHE A 128 3.26 -18.73 15.75
CA PHE A 128 3.65 -19.85 14.90
C PHE A 128 4.73 -20.67 15.61
N SER A 129 4.59 -21.99 15.63
CA SER A 129 5.66 -22.91 16.01
C SER A 129 6.86 -22.75 15.07
N ASP A 130 8.08 -22.88 15.59
CA ASP A 130 9.31 -22.63 14.82
C ASP A 130 9.45 -23.55 13.60
N ASP A 131 8.85 -24.74 13.65
CA ASP A 131 8.82 -25.76 12.57
C ASP A 131 8.16 -25.32 11.25
N LYS A 132 7.59 -24.10 11.16
CA LYS A 132 6.85 -23.61 9.97
C LYS A 132 7.42 -22.38 9.28
N ILE A 133 8.56 -21.86 9.73
CA ILE A 133 9.08 -20.57 9.24
C ILE A 133 9.59 -20.64 7.78
N GLU A 134 10.09 -21.79 7.32
CA GLU A 134 10.73 -21.92 6.00
C GLU A 134 9.78 -21.85 4.77
N ASN A 135 8.46 -21.96 4.94
CA ASN A 135 7.53 -22.19 3.81
C ASN A 135 6.61 -21.02 3.43
N LEU A 136 6.67 -19.86 4.09
CA LEU A 136 5.87 -18.68 3.71
C LEU A 136 6.57 -17.77 2.67
N GLY A 137 7.84 -18.00 2.36
CA GLY A 137 8.59 -17.19 1.38
C GLY A 137 8.32 -17.52 -0.09
N SER A 138 7.67 -18.64 -0.39
CA SER A 138 7.51 -19.11 -1.78
C SER A 138 6.23 -19.92 -1.99
N SER A 139 5.12 -19.23 -2.25
CA SER A 139 3.91 -19.83 -2.84
C SER A 139 3.54 -19.11 -4.12
N GLN A 140 3.99 -19.68 -5.24
CA GLN A 140 3.70 -19.21 -6.59
C GLN A 140 2.19 -19.27 -6.88
N PHE A 141 1.67 -18.31 -7.64
CA PHE A 141 0.30 -18.36 -8.18
C PHE A 141 0.16 -19.51 -9.19
N ASN A 142 -0.23 -20.69 -8.70
CA ASN A 142 -0.60 -21.82 -9.56
C ASN A 142 -2.06 -21.69 -10.00
N ASN A 143 -2.25 -21.10 -11.18
CA ASN A 143 -3.51 -21.18 -11.92
C ASN A 143 -3.84 -22.64 -12.23
N GLN A 144 -4.95 -23.17 -11.70
CA GLN A 144 -5.52 -24.44 -12.14
C GLN A 144 -6.81 -24.20 -12.93
N THR A 145 -6.65 -24.10 -14.25
CA THR A 145 -7.73 -24.25 -15.22
C THR A 145 -8.23 -25.69 -15.19
N ASN A 146 -9.49 -25.92 -14.82
CA ASN A 146 -10.12 -27.24 -14.94
C ASN A 146 -11.19 -27.22 -16.05
N HIS A 147 -10.86 -27.83 -17.19
CA HIS A 147 -11.80 -28.11 -18.26
C HIS A 147 -12.47 -29.48 -18.04
N GLN A 148 -13.81 -29.54 -18.08
CA GLN A 148 -14.52 -30.70 -18.64
C GLN A 148 -16.01 -30.47 -18.98
N SER A 149 -16.28 -30.42 -20.29
CA SER A 149 -17.41 -30.99 -21.05
C SER A 149 -18.90 -30.74 -20.71
N ILE A 150 -19.67 -30.64 -21.81
CA ILE A 150 -21.08 -30.23 -21.96
C ILE A 150 -22.01 -31.45 -22.20
N PRO A 151 -23.30 -31.38 -21.82
CA PRO A 151 -24.39 -31.89 -22.68
C PRO A 151 -25.33 -30.79 -23.22
N LYS A 152 -25.89 -31.00 -24.42
CA LYS A 152 -26.57 -29.97 -25.25
C LYS A 152 -28.11 -29.95 -25.13
N HIS A 153 -28.68 -28.80 -25.59
CA HIS A 153 -30.03 -28.55 -26.20
C HIS A 153 -31.14 -27.97 -25.29
N LYS A 154 -32.12 -27.14 -25.73
CA LYS A 154 -32.34 -26.20 -26.90
C LYS A 154 -33.76 -25.53 -26.72
N PRO A 155 -34.30 -24.72 -27.67
CA PRO A 155 -34.06 -23.31 -28.07
C PRO A 155 -35.06 -22.28 -27.44
N ILE A 156 -35.17 -21.07 -28.04
CA ILE A 156 -36.20 -19.99 -27.88
C ILE A 156 -35.80 -18.92 -26.83
N SER A 157 -35.75 -17.61 -27.12
CA SER A 157 -35.83 -16.83 -28.39
C SER A 157 -35.30 -15.39 -28.19
N SER A 158 -34.87 -14.71 -29.27
CA SER A 158 -34.90 -13.23 -29.51
C SER A 158 -34.48 -12.26 -28.38
N THR A 159 -33.52 -11.34 -28.53
CA THR A 159 -33.28 -10.43 -29.67
C THR A 159 -31.85 -9.88 -29.67
N SER A 160 -31.31 -9.62 -30.86
CA SER A 160 -30.07 -8.84 -31.04
C SER A 160 -30.32 -7.33 -30.91
N LYS A 161 -29.30 -6.57 -30.49
CA LYS A 161 -28.64 -5.57 -31.35
C LYS A 161 -27.31 -5.10 -30.77
N GLN A 162 -26.41 -4.75 -31.66
CA GLN A 162 -24.99 -4.44 -31.41
C GLN A 162 -24.62 -3.20 -32.23
N HIS A 163 -23.67 -2.41 -31.72
CA HIS A 163 -22.92 -1.34 -32.41
C HIS A 163 -23.65 -0.15 -33.06
N SER A 164 -23.16 1.05 -32.74
CA SER A 164 -22.61 1.96 -33.77
C SER A 164 -21.65 2.97 -33.13
N VAL A 165 -20.38 2.95 -33.53
CA VAL A 165 -19.46 4.09 -33.34
C VAL A 165 -19.81 5.12 -34.42
N LEU A 166 -19.95 6.39 -34.04
CA LEU A 166 -20.09 7.48 -35.00
C LEU A 166 -18.73 8.17 -35.19
N ASN A 167 -18.11 7.89 -36.32
CA ASN A 167 -17.04 8.72 -36.87
C ASN A 167 -17.70 9.67 -37.88
N ILE A 168 -17.43 10.97 -37.79
CA ILE A 168 -17.71 11.92 -38.87
C ILE A 168 -16.44 12.72 -39.10
N ASP A 169 -16.12 12.89 -40.38
CA ASP A 169 -14.85 13.42 -40.84
C ASP A 169 -15.10 14.58 -41.80
N SER A 170 -14.11 15.48 -41.90
CA SER A 170 -13.90 16.44 -42.98
C SER A 170 -14.93 17.57 -43.21
N ALA A 171 -14.51 18.79 -42.88
CA ALA A 171 -14.66 19.96 -43.73
C ALA A 171 -13.40 20.84 -43.61
N GLN A 172 -12.93 21.40 -44.72
CA GLN A 172 -11.63 22.08 -44.87
C GLN A 172 -11.84 23.51 -45.43
N SER A 173 -10.75 24.30 -45.56
CA SER A 173 -10.68 25.72 -46.01
C SER A 173 -10.97 26.76 -44.88
N ASP A 174 -10.32 27.93 -44.80
CA ASP A 174 -9.10 28.43 -45.48
C ASP A 174 -8.58 29.74 -44.81
N PHE A 175 -7.25 29.98 -44.81
CA PHE A 175 -6.52 31.26 -44.57
C PHE A 175 -6.81 32.06 -43.25
N GLN A 176 -5.97 32.98 -42.72
CA GLN A 176 -4.74 33.62 -43.22
C GLN A 176 -3.78 33.97 -42.05
N GLU A 177 -2.48 34.14 -42.35
CA GLU A 177 -1.52 34.82 -41.46
C GLU A 177 -1.87 36.29 -41.19
N ILE A 178 -1.50 36.79 -40.00
CA ILE A 178 -0.89 38.11 -39.87
C ILE A 178 0.09 38.10 -38.68
N GLY A 179 1.37 38.26 -38.98
CA GLY A 179 2.36 38.72 -38.03
C GLY A 179 2.80 40.14 -38.36
N VAL A 180 2.79 41.02 -37.36
CA VAL A 180 3.68 42.19 -37.20
C VAL A 180 3.94 42.35 -35.71
#